data_AF-A0A924B0N9-F1
#
_entry.id   AF-A0A924B0N9-F1
#
_cell.length_a   1.000
_cell.length_b   1.000
_cell.length_c   1.000
_cell.angle_alpha   90.00
_cell.angle_beta   90.00
_cell.angle_gamma   90.00
#
_symmetry.space_group_name_H-M   'P 1'
#
loop_
_entity.id
_entity.type
_entity.pdbx_description
1 polymer ?
#
loop_
_entity_poly.entity_id
_entity_poly.type
_entity_poly.pdbx_seq_one_letter_code
_entity_poly.pdbx_strand_id
1 'polypeptide(L)'
;MKLFKMFILFSVVLSTHAISWAKTETININQKSVLVQSVQGFGIFSRNSFSKFNVQGFQNTQVVGRASLPVKTWLLVGQPADIKVSVQVQRSQVFKNVVPFPTQEQPCRCVTDKKISFAFDEVSYAPSRSVAGADQYTMTYLGAYKGQPITQLNVNLAYFDTAKNEVVLNTGVTVTHNTSEFSLQNEDLKNYLIVVPQTLAIGLEDFVAWKQSEGYNVVVEKLSSPNTTIAAVAKIVKDYYNRKQADFVMIIGDSNTVPMNMVKTSGDAKTPSDLKYFLMDGAADLIPDMYSSRIVANNANDVKMKLAKAIEFEKRSFIDAKGMNTNIGIASNEGSSPSDDEYVKNIEKQFESKMKFKSVHFQQNDEKSNPTELNNALTAGAVWLTYLGHGSGTSWPSMNQEYDMSSFKDIKNKNTVKPIVIDVACMNGRLESNYLGAAFIDVLGLTPNDSFGAAAYLGGSVNISWHPPALMATGIAKEHSSKNFSHLGQAILAGQLYLAGNWSNAGDVMDNLEWYHLQGDPGMNIHF
;
A
#
# COMPACT_ATOMS: atom_id res chain seq x y z
N MET A 1 57.03 23.89 38.66
CA MET A 1 57.22 23.18 37.38
C MET A 1 56.66 21.76 37.50
N LYS A 2 55.36 21.56 37.24
CA LYS A 2 54.76 20.22 37.08
C LYS A 2 53.69 20.28 36.00
N LEU A 3 53.81 19.34 35.08
CA LEU A 3 53.20 19.23 33.76
C LEU A 3 51.68 18.99 33.79
N PHE A 4 51.03 19.58 32.80
CA PHE A 4 49.76 19.15 32.21
C PHE A 4 49.80 17.67 31.78
N LYS A 5 48.75 16.90 32.10
CA LYS A 5 48.31 15.75 31.28
C LYS A 5 46.80 15.83 31.10
N MET A 6 46.44 16.24 29.89
CA MET A 6 45.10 16.25 29.33
C MET A 6 44.70 14.80 29.02
N PHE A 7 43.65 14.29 29.66
CA PHE A 7 43.05 13.00 29.30
C PHE A 7 42.08 13.23 28.14
N ILE A 8 42.47 12.76 26.97
CA ILE A 8 41.58 12.62 25.80
C ILE A 8 40.72 11.38 26.06
N LEU A 9 39.43 11.57 26.35
CA LEU A 9 38.45 10.49 26.31
C LEU A 9 38.19 10.15 24.84
N PHE A 10 38.72 9.03 24.37
CA PHE A 10 38.22 8.38 23.16
C PHE A 10 36.85 7.78 23.49
N SER A 11 35.77 8.37 22.99
CA SER A 11 34.47 7.72 22.93
C SER A 11 34.53 6.62 21.87
N VAL A 12 34.81 5.40 22.30
CA VAL A 12 34.58 4.21 21.49
C VAL A 12 33.07 4.07 21.34
N VAL A 13 32.54 4.42 20.17
CA VAL A 13 31.20 4.01 19.75
C VAL A 13 31.28 2.48 19.60
N LEU A 14 30.83 1.75 20.63
CA LEU A 14 30.56 0.33 20.47
C LEU A 14 29.43 0.21 19.46
N SER A 15 29.75 -0.22 18.23
CA SER A 15 28.75 -0.77 17.35
C SER A 15 28.20 -2.02 18.03
N THR A 16 26.94 -1.96 18.43
CA THR A 16 26.19 -3.14 18.85
C THR A 16 26.08 -4.05 17.63
N HIS A 17 27.03 -4.98 17.50
CA HIS A 17 26.84 -6.15 16.67
C HIS A 17 25.66 -6.90 17.29
N ALA A 18 24.47 -6.70 16.72
CA ALA A 18 23.33 -7.55 17.02
C ALA A 18 23.78 -8.99 16.73
N ILE A 19 23.88 -9.81 17.77
CA ILE A 19 24.12 -11.24 17.64
C ILE A 19 22.91 -11.78 16.88
N SER A 20 23.05 -11.97 15.57
CA SER A 20 21.95 -12.48 14.75
C SER A 20 21.86 -13.99 14.94
N TRP A 21 20.88 -14.40 15.74
CA TRP A 21 20.52 -15.81 15.85
C TRP A 21 19.86 -16.24 14.55
N ALA A 22 20.28 -17.39 14.02
CA ALA A 22 19.60 -17.98 12.87
C ALA A 22 18.12 -18.18 13.19
N LYS A 23 17.24 -17.64 12.36
CA LYS A 23 15.80 -17.90 12.41
C LYS A 23 15.47 -19.05 11.50
N THR A 24 14.63 -19.96 11.97
CA THR A 24 14.20 -21.15 11.25
C THR A 24 12.69 -21.24 11.27
N GLU A 25 12.08 -21.37 10.09
CA GLU A 25 10.65 -21.65 9.91
C GLU A 25 10.48 -22.99 9.19
N THR A 26 9.55 -23.83 9.67
CA THR A 26 9.19 -25.08 9.01
C THR A 26 7.79 -24.97 8.41
N ILE A 27 7.72 -25.06 7.10
CA ILE A 27 6.51 -25.03 6.30
C ILE A 27 6.04 -26.47 6.09
N ASN A 28 4.82 -26.76 6.52
CA ASN A 28 4.17 -28.05 6.30
C ASN A 28 2.88 -27.84 5.48
N ILE A 29 2.79 -28.49 4.33
CA ILE A 29 1.63 -28.39 3.43
C ILE A 29 0.80 -29.66 3.53
N ASN A 30 -0.50 -29.49 3.81
CA ASN A 30 -1.45 -30.60 3.83
C ASN A 30 -1.95 -30.88 2.41
N GLN A 31 -1.99 -32.15 1.99
CA GLN A 31 -2.50 -32.53 0.68
C GLN A 31 -3.93 -32.01 0.41
N LYS A 32 -4.76 -31.92 1.45
CA LYS A 32 -6.14 -31.40 1.33
C LYS A 32 -6.21 -29.90 0.98
N SER A 33 -5.11 -29.17 1.13
CA SER A 33 -5.01 -27.75 0.74
C SER A 33 -4.61 -27.54 -0.72
N VAL A 34 -4.27 -28.61 -1.45
CA VAL A 34 -3.85 -28.53 -2.85
C VAL A 34 -5.08 -28.57 -3.77
N LEU A 35 -5.20 -27.58 -4.64
CA LEU A 35 -6.23 -27.48 -5.66
C LEU A 35 -5.58 -27.49 -7.04
N VAL A 36 -5.94 -28.47 -7.86
CA VAL A 36 -5.47 -28.60 -9.25
C VAL A 36 -6.67 -28.56 -10.18
N GLN A 37 -6.71 -27.58 -11.06
CA GLN A 37 -7.81 -27.40 -12.02
C GLN A 37 -7.27 -27.33 -13.44
N SER A 38 -7.72 -28.24 -14.29
CA SER A 38 -7.40 -28.22 -15.73
C SER A 38 -8.02 -26.98 -16.39
N VAL A 39 -7.23 -26.35 -17.26
CA VAL A 39 -7.63 -25.20 -18.07
C VAL A 39 -7.18 -25.42 -19.51
N GLN A 40 -8.07 -25.12 -20.46
CA GLN A 40 -7.74 -25.18 -21.88
C GLN A 40 -6.67 -24.14 -22.21
N GLY A 41 -5.76 -24.50 -23.13
CA GLY A 41 -4.76 -23.56 -23.63
C GLY A 41 -5.38 -22.43 -24.48
N PHE A 42 -4.64 -21.34 -24.62
CA PHE A 42 -5.10 -20.13 -25.31
C PHE A 42 -4.37 -19.93 -26.64
N GLY A 43 -5.10 -19.51 -27.68
CA GLY A 43 -4.54 -19.16 -28.98
C GLY A 43 -3.79 -20.31 -29.67
N ILE A 44 -2.54 -20.08 -30.06
CA ILE A 44 -1.66 -21.09 -30.68
C ILE A 44 -1.38 -22.28 -29.74
N PHE A 45 -1.59 -22.10 -28.42
CA PHE A 45 -1.44 -23.13 -27.41
C PHE A 45 -2.75 -23.86 -27.10
N SER A 46 -3.82 -23.67 -27.89
CA SER A 46 -5.12 -24.35 -27.72
C SER A 46 -5.05 -25.87 -27.67
N ARG A 47 -3.97 -26.48 -28.20
CA ARG A 47 -3.71 -27.93 -28.11
C ARG A 47 -3.07 -28.37 -26.78
N ASN A 48 -2.53 -27.44 -25.99
CA ASN A 48 -1.93 -27.72 -24.69
C ASN A 48 -2.99 -27.64 -23.59
N SER A 49 -2.99 -28.61 -22.68
CA SER A 49 -3.78 -28.55 -21.45
C SER A 49 -2.89 -28.06 -20.33
N PHE A 50 -3.21 -26.91 -19.76
CA PHE A 50 -2.55 -26.38 -18.57
C PHE A 50 -3.35 -26.73 -17.32
N SER A 51 -2.75 -26.53 -16.15
CA SER A 51 -3.40 -26.71 -14.86
C SER A 51 -3.09 -25.54 -13.94
N LYS A 52 -4.13 -24.91 -13.38
CA LYS A 52 -3.97 -24.00 -12.24
C LYS A 52 -3.65 -24.84 -11.02
N PHE A 53 -2.48 -24.61 -10.41
CA PHE A 53 -1.99 -25.36 -9.26
C PHE A 53 -1.88 -24.41 -8.07
N ASN A 54 -2.81 -24.51 -7.12
CA ASN A 54 -2.90 -23.60 -5.98
C ASN A 54 -2.78 -24.39 -4.67
N VAL A 55 -2.19 -23.77 -3.66
CA VAL A 55 -2.17 -24.30 -2.28
C VAL A 55 -2.81 -23.27 -1.37
N GLN A 56 -3.88 -23.67 -0.68
CA GLN A 56 -4.59 -22.78 0.24
C GLN A 56 -3.63 -22.19 1.28
N GLY A 57 -3.65 -20.87 1.44
CA GLY A 57 -2.80 -20.13 2.37
C GLY A 57 -1.47 -19.67 1.78
N PHE A 58 -1.16 -20.03 0.53
CA PHE A 58 0.02 -19.55 -0.19
C PHE A 58 -0.38 -18.84 -1.46
N GLN A 59 0.42 -17.84 -1.83
CA GLN A 59 0.35 -17.22 -3.15
C GLN A 59 1.17 -18.06 -4.13
N ASN A 60 0.95 -17.84 -5.42
CA ASN A 60 1.78 -18.42 -6.46
C ASN A 60 2.81 -17.42 -6.97
N THR A 61 3.91 -17.88 -7.55
CA THR A 61 4.92 -17.05 -8.22
C THR A 61 4.30 -16.10 -9.25
N GLN A 62 4.75 -14.85 -9.26
CA GLN A 62 4.20 -13.78 -10.10
C GLN A 62 5.14 -13.32 -11.23
N VAL A 63 6.03 -14.21 -11.69
CA VAL A 63 6.91 -13.96 -12.84
C VAL A 63 6.17 -14.29 -14.14
N VAL A 64 5.82 -13.27 -14.92
CA VAL A 64 5.03 -13.38 -16.15
C VAL A 64 5.66 -14.36 -17.15
N GLY A 65 4.84 -15.23 -17.74
CA GLY A 65 5.22 -16.25 -18.72
C GLY A 65 5.74 -17.56 -18.12
N ARG A 66 6.17 -17.58 -16.86
CA ARG A 66 6.69 -18.77 -16.17
C ARG A 66 5.61 -19.49 -15.37
N ALA A 67 5.89 -20.72 -14.94
CA ALA A 67 4.96 -21.53 -14.14
C ALA A 67 4.46 -20.79 -12.88
N SER A 68 3.13 -20.68 -12.76
CA SER A 68 2.46 -20.18 -11.56
C SER A 68 2.40 -21.28 -10.51
N LEU A 69 3.26 -21.20 -9.49
CA LEU A 69 3.45 -22.25 -8.48
C LEU A 69 3.56 -21.67 -7.07
N PRO A 70 3.16 -22.42 -6.02
CA PRO A 70 3.18 -21.92 -4.65
C PRO A 70 4.53 -21.38 -4.19
N VAL A 71 4.51 -20.19 -3.60
CA VAL A 71 5.68 -19.47 -3.08
C VAL A 71 5.38 -18.93 -1.69
N LYS A 72 6.42 -18.91 -0.84
CA LYS A 72 6.38 -18.19 0.43
C LYS A 72 7.34 -17.01 0.34
N THR A 73 6.86 -15.86 0.80
CA THR A 73 7.61 -14.60 0.77
C THR A 73 7.84 -14.10 2.20
N TRP A 74 8.99 -13.49 2.43
CA TRP A 74 9.35 -12.79 3.66
C TRP A 74 9.95 -11.43 3.32
N LEU A 75 9.82 -10.49 4.24
CA LEU A 75 10.68 -9.30 4.28
C LEU A 75 11.75 -9.54 5.33
N LEU A 76 13.01 -9.42 4.95
CA LEU A 76 14.15 -9.65 5.82
C LEU A 76 14.95 -8.36 6.01
N VAL A 77 15.53 -8.20 7.19
CA VAL A 77 16.46 -7.11 7.48
C VAL A 77 17.83 -7.44 6.90
N GLY A 78 18.41 -6.53 6.11
CA GLY A 78 19.77 -6.64 5.58
C GLY A 78 19.84 -6.54 4.06
N GLN A 79 21.05 -6.30 3.56
CA GLN A 79 21.36 -6.33 2.13
C GLN A 79 21.43 -7.79 1.64
N PRO A 80 21.09 -8.10 0.38
CA PRO A 80 21.13 -9.47 -0.13
C PRO A 80 22.50 -10.16 0.04
N ALA A 81 23.61 -9.41 -0.03
CA ALA A 81 24.96 -9.93 0.14
C ALA A 81 25.27 -10.42 1.57
N ASP A 82 24.54 -9.92 2.57
CA ASP A 82 24.76 -10.23 3.99
C ASP A 82 23.81 -11.33 4.51
N ILE A 83 22.74 -11.61 3.76
CA ILE A 83 21.72 -12.58 4.11
C ILE A 83 22.12 -13.97 3.59
N LYS A 84 22.30 -14.90 4.53
CA LYS A 84 22.55 -16.31 4.26
C LYS A 84 21.24 -17.08 4.46
N VAL A 85 20.79 -17.77 3.43
CA VAL A 85 19.56 -18.59 3.44
C VAL A 85 19.92 -20.06 3.19
N SER A 86 19.30 -20.96 3.95
CA SER A 86 19.35 -22.41 3.73
C SER A 86 17.92 -22.92 3.62
N VAL A 87 17.62 -23.63 2.52
CA VAL A 87 16.33 -24.28 2.29
C VAL A 87 16.55 -25.79 2.30
N GLN A 88 15.93 -26.47 3.25
CA GLN A 88 16.01 -27.92 3.40
C GLN A 88 14.65 -28.54 3.10
N VAL A 89 14.58 -29.35 2.04
CA VAL A 89 13.37 -30.09 1.68
C VAL A 89 13.41 -31.45 2.36
N GLN A 90 12.44 -31.68 3.25
CA GLN A 90 12.30 -32.93 4.00
C GLN A 90 11.35 -33.91 3.31
N ARG A 91 10.29 -33.38 2.70
CA ARG A 91 9.23 -34.16 2.05
C ARG A 91 8.76 -33.44 0.80
N SER A 92 8.49 -34.22 -0.25
CA SER A 92 7.90 -33.74 -1.50
C SER A 92 6.83 -34.69 -1.99
N GLN A 93 5.92 -34.18 -2.80
CA GLN A 93 4.88 -34.92 -3.48
C GLN A 93 4.91 -34.58 -4.97
N VAL A 94 4.78 -35.62 -5.81
CA VAL A 94 4.78 -35.50 -7.26
C VAL A 94 3.35 -35.55 -7.78
N PHE A 95 2.99 -34.59 -8.63
CA PHE A 95 1.72 -34.52 -9.33
C PHE A 95 1.97 -34.76 -10.82
N LYS A 96 1.54 -35.93 -11.30
CA LYS A 96 1.82 -36.40 -12.67
C LYS A 96 0.88 -35.79 -13.69
N ASN A 97 1.38 -35.60 -14.91
CA ASN A 97 0.63 -35.04 -16.04
C ASN A 97 0.04 -33.65 -15.73
N VAL A 98 0.78 -32.85 -14.97
CA VAL A 98 0.41 -31.48 -14.60
C VAL A 98 1.39 -30.54 -15.26
N VAL A 99 0.91 -29.79 -16.26
CA VAL A 99 1.63 -28.66 -16.84
C VAL A 99 1.08 -27.39 -16.20
N PRO A 100 1.84 -26.71 -15.32
CA PRO A 100 1.33 -25.56 -14.59
C PRO A 100 1.01 -24.41 -15.56
N PHE A 101 -0.10 -23.73 -15.28
CA PHE A 101 -0.50 -22.55 -16.05
C PHE A 101 0.56 -21.44 -15.91
N PRO A 102 0.99 -20.82 -17.02
CA PRO A 102 1.94 -19.72 -16.96
C PRO A 102 1.30 -18.50 -16.30
N THR A 103 2.01 -17.85 -15.39
CA THR A 103 1.59 -16.58 -14.79
C THR A 103 1.38 -15.56 -15.91
N GLN A 104 0.23 -14.91 -15.91
CA GLN A 104 -0.10 -13.87 -16.89
C GLN A 104 0.14 -12.49 -16.28
N GLU A 105 0.25 -11.46 -17.12
CA GLU A 105 0.18 -10.07 -16.65
C GLU A 105 -1.10 -9.88 -15.84
N GLN A 106 -1.00 -9.15 -14.73
CA GLN A 106 -2.19 -8.80 -13.96
C GLN A 106 -3.10 -7.94 -14.84
N PRO A 107 -4.41 -8.26 -14.94
CA PRO A 107 -5.33 -7.40 -15.63
C PRO A 107 -5.34 -6.03 -14.94
N CYS A 108 -5.36 -4.99 -15.77
CA CYS A 108 -5.68 -3.65 -15.30
C CYS A 108 -7.15 -3.66 -14.87
N ARG A 109 -7.47 -2.96 -13.77
CA ARG A 109 -8.87 -2.79 -13.37
C ARG A 109 -9.65 -2.11 -14.49
N CYS A 110 -9.20 -0.94 -14.97
CA CYS A 110 -10.07 -0.06 -15.75
C CYS A 110 -9.79 -0.03 -17.27
N VAL A 111 -8.91 -0.89 -17.77
CA VAL A 111 -8.58 -0.95 -19.21
C VAL A 111 -9.02 -2.29 -19.77
N THR A 112 -10.19 -2.29 -20.43
CA THR A 112 -10.80 -3.48 -21.05
C THR A 112 -10.19 -3.83 -22.40
N ASP A 113 -9.61 -2.86 -23.11
CA ASP A 113 -9.17 -3.01 -24.50
C ASP A 113 -7.69 -3.36 -24.65
N LYS A 114 -6.93 -3.43 -23.55
CA LYS A 114 -5.55 -3.91 -23.59
C LYS A 114 -5.59 -5.39 -23.95
N LYS A 115 -5.28 -5.72 -25.21
CA LYS A 115 -4.99 -7.11 -25.62
C LYS A 115 -3.78 -7.60 -24.82
N ILE A 116 -4.04 -8.21 -23.66
CA ILE A 116 -3.02 -8.95 -22.94
C ILE A 116 -2.75 -10.20 -23.78
N SER A 117 -1.61 -10.19 -24.48
CA SER A 117 -1.16 -11.39 -25.18
C SER A 117 -0.88 -12.47 -24.14
N PHE A 118 -1.30 -13.70 -24.43
CA PHE A 118 -0.97 -14.85 -23.60
C PHE A 118 0.56 -14.93 -23.44
N ALA A 119 1.03 -14.73 -22.21
CA ALA A 119 2.44 -14.75 -21.87
C ALA A 119 2.90 -16.19 -21.68
N PHE A 120 3.95 -16.58 -22.39
CA PHE A 120 4.54 -17.92 -22.31
C PHE A 120 6.06 -17.82 -22.52
N ASP A 121 6.82 -18.17 -21.49
CA ASP A 121 8.27 -18.26 -21.56
C ASP A 121 8.66 -19.65 -22.09
N GLU A 122 8.83 -19.75 -23.41
CA GLU A 122 9.18 -21.00 -24.11
C GLU A 122 10.42 -21.69 -23.53
N VAL A 123 11.40 -20.92 -23.05
CA VAL A 123 12.64 -21.46 -22.47
C VAL A 123 12.34 -22.15 -21.14
N SER A 124 11.51 -21.55 -20.29
CA SER A 124 11.13 -22.14 -19.00
C SER A 124 10.27 -23.40 -19.11
N TYR A 125 9.57 -23.58 -20.24
CA TYR A 125 8.74 -24.75 -20.53
C TYR A 125 9.41 -25.75 -21.48
N ALA A 126 10.61 -25.45 -21.99
CA ALA A 126 11.33 -26.33 -22.89
C ALA A 126 11.64 -27.67 -22.19
N PRO A 127 11.50 -28.81 -22.90
CA PRO A 127 11.89 -30.12 -22.37
C PRO A 127 13.40 -30.15 -22.10
N SER A 128 13.77 -29.80 -20.89
CA SER A 128 15.14 -29.84 -20.37
C SER A 128 15.09 -30.60 -19.05
N ARG A 129 16.20 -31.24 -18.65
CA ARG A 129 16.22 -31.88 -17.33
C ARG A 129 15.93 -30.80 -16.29
N SER A 130 14.83 -30.97 -15.56
CA SER A 130 14.61 -30.38 -14.25
C SER A 130 15.94 -30.31 -13.51
N VAL A 131 16.42 -29.09 -13.26
CA VAL A 131 17.49 -28.91 -12.29
C VAL A 131 16.80 -28.96 -10.94
N ALA A 132 16.75 -30.14 -10.35
CA ALA A 132 16.56 -30.26 -8.91
C ALA A 132 17.59 -29.33 -8.24
N GLY A 133 17.15 -28.16 -7.78
CA GLY A 133 18.01 -27.15 -7.16
C GLY A 133 18.36 -25.88 -7.97
N ALA A 134 17.79 -25.61 -9.15
CA ALA A 134 17.90 -24.26 -9.73
C ALA A 134 17.03 -23.27 -8.94
N ASP A 135 17.68 -22.27 -8.33
CA ASP A 135 17.15 -21.16 -7.53
C ASP A 135 15.96 -21.53 -6.64
N GLN A 136 16.23 -22.33 -5.59
CA GLN A 136 15.25 -22.65 -4.53
C GLN A 136 14.61 -21.41 -3.91
N TYR A 137 15.31 -20.28 -4.00
CA TYR A 137 14.81 -18.99 -3.57
C TYR A 137 15.40 -17.85 -4.40
N THR A 138 14.76 -16.68 -4.36
CA THR A 138 15.29 -15.41 -4.89
C THR A 138 15.31 -14.35 -3.79
N MET A 139 16.23 -13.39 -3.90
CA MET A 139 16.29 -12.22 -3.01
C MET A 139 16.28 -10.94 -3.83
N THR A 140 15.39 -10.02 -3.48
CA THR A 140 15.28 -8.70 -4.12
C THR A 140 15.41 -7.62 -3.07
N TYR A 141 16.42 -6.76 -3.19
CA TYR A 141 16.53 -5.58 -2.35
C TYR A 141 15.40 -4.61 -2.67
N LEU A 142 14.64 -4.18 -1.65
CA LEU A 142 13.53 -3.25 -1.83
C LEU A 142 13.89 -1.81 -1.44
N GLY A 143 14.98 -1.60 -0.69
CA GLY A 143 15.31 -0.28 -0.14
C GLY A 143 15.56 -0.35 1.35
N ALA A 144 15.55 0.80 2.01
CA ALA A 144 15.78 0.88 3.44
C ALA A 144 14.74 1.77 4.11
N TYR A 145 14.34 1.37 5.32
CA TYR A 145 13.46 2.18 6.15
C TYR A 145 14.28 2.79 7.27
N LYS A 146 14.47 4.12 7.26
CA LYS A 146 15.27 4.86 8.25
C LYS A 146 16.70 4.30 8.34
N GLY A 147 17.29 3.95 7.20
CA GLY A 147 18.62 3.34 7.10
C GLY A 147 18.67 1.84 7.44
N GLN A 148 17.54 1.18 7.73
CA GLN A 148 17.47 -0.27 7.93
C GLN A 148 17.16 -0.98 6.59
N PRO A 149 18.11 -1.72 6.00
CA PRO A 149 17.89 -2.39 4.70
C PRO A 149 16.79 -3.45 4.77
N ILE A 150 15.95 -3.51 3.73
CA ILE A 150 14.85 -4.47 3.59
C ILE A 150 15.04 -5.25 2.28
N THR A 151 15.08 -6.58 2.40
CA THR A 151 15.19 -7.51 1.27
C THR A 151 14.00 -8.46 1.27
N GLN A 152 13.32 -8.57 0.12
CA GLN A 152 12.31 -9.60 -0.10
C GLN A 152 12.97 -10.94 -0.39
N LEU A 153 12.63 -11.98 0.37
CA LEU A 153 13.01 -13.37 0.10
C LEU A 153 11.79 -14.13 -0.43
N ASN A 154 11.92 -14.77 -1.59
CA ASN A 154 10.89 -15.66 -2.15
C ASN A 154 11.44 -17.09 -2.17
N VAL A 155 10.82 -18.03 -1.45
CA VAL A 155 11.18 -19.46 -1.49
C VAL A 155 10.11 -20.23 -2.25
N ASN A 156 10.52 -20.91 -3.31
CA ASN A 156 9.64 -21.72 -4.13
C ASN A 156 9.27 -23.00 -3.39
N LEU A 157 7.96 -23.23 -3.18
CA LEU A 157 7.46 -24.43 -2.53
C LEU A 157 7.19 -25.55 -3.54
N ALA A 158 7.13 -25.24 -4.83
CA ALA A 158 7.04 -26.23 -5.88
C ALA A 158 7.90 -25.85 -7.09
N TYR A 159 8.25 -26.85 -7.91
CA TYR A 159 8.88 -26.65 -9.21
C TYR A 159 8.22 -27.53 -10.28
N PHE A 160 8.42 -27.14 -11.55
CA PHE A 160 7.92 -27.89 -12.70
C PHE A 160 9.03 -28.73 -13.34
N ASP A 161 8.86 -30.05 -13.36
CA ASP A 161 9.70 -30.97 -14.14
C ASP A 161 9.15 -31.07 -15.58
N THR A 162 9.66 -30.21 -16.46
CA THR A 162 9.21 -30.08 -17.85
C THR A 162 9.42 -31.37 -18.66
N ALA A 163 10.45 -32.15 -18.34
CA ALA A 163 10.75 -33.40 -19.04
C ALA A 163 9.71 -34.50 -18.76
N LYS A 164 9.06 -34.46 -17.60
CA LYS A 164 8.05 -35.45 -17.20
C LYS A 164 6.63 -34.91 -17.18
N ASN A 165 6.44 -33.61 -17.40
CA ASN A 165 5.18 -32.90 -17.16
C ASN A 165 4.65 -33.16 -15.74
N GLU A 166 5.53 -33.00 -14.74
CA GLU A 166 5.18 -33.22 -13.34
C GLU A 166 5.42 -31.94 -12.53
N VAL A 167 4.49 -31.60 -11.63
CA VAL A 167 4.73 -30.60 -10.59
C VAL A 167 5.20 -31.31 -9.33
N VAL A 168 6.35 -30.90 -8.79
CA VAL A 168 6.87 -31.41 -7.52
C VAL A 168 6.65 -30.37 -6.45
N LEU A 169 5.73 -30.65 -5.52
CA LEU A 169 5.41 -29.81 -4.38
C LEU A 169 6.21 -30.27 -3.16
N ASN A 170 7.02 -29.40 -2.59
CA ASN A 170 7.73 -29.64 -1.35
C ASN A 170 6.77 -29.41 -0.18
N THR A 171 6.32 -30.51 0.44
CA THR A 171 5.30 -30.49 1.50
C THR A 171 5.87 -30.38 2.90
N GLY A 172 7.18 -30.56 3.07
CA GLY A 172 7.92 -30.25 4.29
C GLY A 172 9.19 -29.50 3.93
N VAL A 173 9.23 -28.19 4.20
CA VAL A 173 10.35 -27.31 3.88
C VAL A 173 10.79 -26.60 5.14
N THR A 174 12.08 -26.65 5.46
CA THR A 174 12.67 -25.85 6.53
C THR A 174 13.53 -24.77 5.92
N VAL A 175 13.18 -23.51 6.19
CA VAL A 175 13.92 -22.33 5.75
C VAL A 175 14.65 -21.76 6.95
N THR A 176 15.96 -21.57 6.84
CA THR A 176 16.80 -20.94 7.86
C THR A 176 17.50 -19.72 7.27
N HIS A 177 17.42 -18.57 7.94
CA HIS A 177 18.17 -17.38 7.57
C HIS A 177 18.88 -16.76 8.77
N ASN A 178 20.01 -16.08 8.53
CA ASN A 178 20.86 -15.48 9.57
C ASN A 178 20.41 -14.08 10.03
N THR A 179 19.16 -13.68 9.77
CA THR A 179 18.64 -12.34 10.06
C THR A 179 17.22 -12.39 10.62
N SER A 180 16.68 -11.24 11.02
CA SER A 180 15.28 -11.09 11.43
C SER A 180 14.38 -10.74 10.25
N GLU A 181 13.12 -11.16 10.34
CA GLU A 181 12.05 -10.63 9.49
C GLU A 181 11.79 -9.16 9.83
N PHE A 182 11.63 -8.33 8.80
CA PHE A 182 11.23 -6.94 8.96
C PHE A 182 9.75 -6.85 9.28
N SER A 183 9.40 -6.03 10.26
CA SER A 183 8.02 -5.76 10.62
C SER A 183 7.92 -4.35 11.19
N LEU A 184 7.14 -3.48 10.54
CA LEU A 184 6.95 -2.11 11.01
C LEU A 184 6.29 -2.13 12.41
N GLN A 185 6.82 -1.34 13.34
CA GLN A 185 6.35 -1.23 14.71
C GLN A 185 5.71 0.14 14.96
N ASN A 186 4.97 0.28 16.05
CA ASN A 186 4.65 1.61 16.56
C ASN A 186 5.94 2.32 16.98
N GLU A 187 5.99 3.61 16.70
CA GLU A 187 7.16 4.46 16.88
C GLU A 187 6.72 5.73 17.60
N ASP A 188 7.60 6.30 18.42
CA ASP A 188 7.37 7.62 19.01
C ASP A 188 7.76 8.70 17.98
N LEU A 189 6.78 9.07 17.16
CA LEU A 189 6.95 10.04 16.08
C LEU A 189 6.54 11.41 16.57
N LYS A 190 7.41 12.42 16.46
CA LYS A 190 7.18 13.76 17.03
C LYS A 190 7.37 14.89 16.03
N ASN A 191 8.02 14.67 14.89
CA ASN A 191 8.47 15.77 14.05
C ASN A 191 7.66 15.87 12.75
N TYR A 192 6.99 17.01 12.58
CA TYR A 192 6.26 17.37 11.37
C TYR A 192 7.04 18.39 10.54
N LEU A 193 7.26 18.07 9.27
CA LEU A 193 7.64 19.04 8.25
C LEU A 193 6.43 19.31 7.36
N ILE A 194 5.99 20.56 7.29
CA ILE A 194 4.96 21.02 6.37
C ILE A 194 5.61 21.90 5.31
N VAL A 195 5.53 21.49 4.05
CA VAL A 195 6.04 22.25 2.91
C VAL A 195 4.86 22.89 2.18
N VAL A 196 4.80 24.22 2.13
CA VAL A 196 3.60 24.95 1.71
C VAL A 196 3.95 26.27 1.02
N PRO A 197 3.25 26.69 -0.05
CA PRO A 197 3.35 28.06 -0.57
C PRO A 197 3.02 29.10 0.49
N GLN A 198 3.75 30.22 0.51
CA GLN A 198 3.51 31.33 1.45
C GLN A 198 2.03 31.78 1.49
N THR A 199 1.36 31.78 0.34
CA THR A 199 -0.05 32.20 0.18
C THR A 199 -1.05 31.25 0.84
N LEU A 200 -0.69 29.98 1.02
CA LEU A 200 -1.54 28.94 1.62
C LEU A 200 -1.25 28.75 3.12
N ALA A 201 -0.09 29.22 3.60
CA ALA A 201 0.40 28.95 4.95
C ALA A 201 -0.51 29.45 6.07
N ILE A 202 -1.32 30.50 5.85
CA ILE A 202 -2.27 31.00 6.85
C ILE A 202 -3.37 29.99 7.17
N GLY A 203 -3.68 29.06 6.24
CA GLY A 203 -4.65 28.00 6.48
C GLY A 203 -4.20 26.94 7.50
N LEU A 204 -2.93 26.99 7.94
CA LEU A 204 -2.35 25.99 8.84
C LEU A 204 -2.46 26.34 10.33
N GLU A 205 -2.88 27.55 10.69
CA GLU A 205 -2.80 28.04 12.07
C GLU A 205 -3.44 27.09 13.09
N ASP A 206 -4.68 26.66 12.83
CA ASP A 206 -5.42 25.75 13.72
C ASP A 206 -4.76 24.36 13.81
N PHE A 207 -4.24 23.85 12.67
CA PHE A 207 -3.59 22.54 12.61
C PHE A 207 -2.25 22.54 13.33
N VAL A 208 -1.42 23.56 13.10
CA VAL A 208 -0.12 23.72 13.77
C VAL A 208 -0.32 23.85 15.28
N ALA A 209 -1.27 24.69 15.72
CA ALA A 209 -1.58 24.84 17.14
C ALA A 209 -2.06 23.53 17.76
N TRP A 210 -2.93 22.80 17.06
CA TRP A 210 -3.41 21.49 17.51
C TRP A 210 -2.27 20.48 17.66
N LYS A 211 -1.46 20.27 16.62
CA LYS A 211 -0.34 19.33 16.67
C LYS A 211 0.70 19.73 17.72
N GLN A 212 0.98 21.02 17.89
CA GLN A 212 1.84 21.47 18.99
C GLN A 212 1.23 21.17 20.37
N SER A 213 -0.10 21.29 20.54
CA SER A 213 -0.78 20.93 21.79
C SER A 213 -0.75 19.42 22.08
N GLU A 214 -0.70 18.58 21.05
CA GLU A 214 -0.50 17.13 21.15
C GLU A 214 0.98 16.74 21.32
N GLY A 215 1.89 17.72 21.41
CA GLY A 215 3.32 17.50 21.68
C GLY A 215 4.19 17.25 20.46
N TYR A 216 3.71 17.55 19.23
CA TYR A 216 4.53 17.49 18.03
C TYR A 216 5.39 18.74 17.84
N ASN A 217 6.61 18.53 17.36
CA ASN A 217 7.46 19.57 16.81
C ASN A 217 7.03 19.85 15.37
N VAL A 218 6.34 20.97 15.14
CA VAL A 218 5.83 21.32 13.81
C VAL A 218 6.69 22.42 13.20
N VAL A 219 7.26 22.14 12.02
CA VAL A 219 8.01 23.09 11.21
C VAL A 219 7.25 23.36 9.92
N VAL A 220 7.06 24.65 9.61
CA VAL A 220 6.40 25.11 8.39
C VAL A 220 7.41 25.77 7.47
N GLU A 221 7.78 25.08 6.39
CA GLU A 221 8.64 25.58 5.33
C GLU A 221 7.82 26.27 4.25
N LYS A 222 7.95 27.59 4.17
CA LYS A 222 7.17 28.43 3.26
C LYS A 222 7.93 28.61 1.95
N LEU A 223 7.33 28.16 0.85
CA LEU A 223 7.90 28.24 -0.48
C LEU A 223 7.59 29.57 -1.17
N SER A 224 8.57 30.10 -1.90
CA SER A 224 8.37 31.15 -2.90
C SER A 224 7.84 30.51 -4.19
N SER A 225 6.55 30.23 -4.20
CA SER A 225 5.84 29.64 -5.33
C SER A 225 5.39 30.71 -6.35
N PRO A 226 5.33 30.44 -7.67
CA PRO A 226 5.59 29.17 -8.37
C PRO A 226 7.06 28.91 -8.72
N ASN A 227 8.01 29.75 -8.27
CA ASN A 227 9.43 29.67 -8.66
C ASN A 227 10.24 28.56 -7.93
N THR A 228 9.57 27.51 -7.45
CA THR A 228 10.21 26.40 -6.73
C THR A 228 10.39 25.20 -7.68
N THR A 229 11.51 24.48 -7.54
CA THR A 229 11.82 23.30 -8.37
C THR A 229 11.68 21.99 -7.59
N ILE A 230 11.51 20.87 -8.30
CA ILE A 230 11.52 19.52 -7.71
C ILE A 230 12.79 19.31 -6.86
N ALA A 231 13.95 19.69 -7.39
CA ALA A 231 15.22 19.56 -6.69
C ALA A 231 15.28 20.40 -5.39
N ALA A 232 14.66 21.58 -5.38
CA ALA A 232 14.59 22.41 -4.18
C ALA A 232 13.70 21.77 -3.10
N VAL A 233 12.52 21.26 -3.47
CA VAL A 233 11.63 20.53 -2.55
C VAL A 233 12.33 19.28 -1.99
N ALA A 234 12.93 18.47 -2.85
CA ALA A 234 13.68 17.28 -2.45
C ALA A 234 14.82 17.62 -1.48
N LYS A 235 15.54 18.73 -1.74
CA LYS A 235 16.61 19.19 -0.85
C LYS A 235 16.08 19.59 0.53
N ILE A 236 14.95 20.32 0.59
CA ILE A 236 14.33 20.70 1.87
C ILE A 236 14.01 19.45 2.68
N VAL A 237 13.27 18.50 2.11
CA VAL A 237 12.88 17.26 2.80
C VAL A 237 14.10 16.48 3.28
N LYS A 238 15.10 16.30 2.41
CA LYS A 238 16.36 15.60 2.74
C LYS A 238 17.14 16.28 3.87
N ASP A 239 17.20 17.61 3.89
CA ASP A 239 17.89 18.35 4.95
C ASP A 239 17.21 18.15 6.31
N TYR A 240 15.87 18.13 6.36
CA TYR A 240 15.12 17.84 7.59
C TYR A 240 15.25 16.38 8.04
N TYR A 241 15.22 15.43 7.11
CA TYR A 241 15.48 14.02 7.41
C TYR A 241 16.87 13.83 8.03
N ASN A 242 17.91 14.43 7.43
CA ASN A 242 19.29 14.33 7.92
C ASN A 242 19.46 14.93 9.33
N ARG A 243 18.68 15.96 9.67
CA ARG A 243 18.64 16.55 11.02
C ARG A 243 17.77 15.78 12.01
N LYS A 244 17.14 14.67 11.60
CA LYS A 244 16.17 13.89 12.38
C LYS A 244 14.99 14.75 12.87
N GLN A 245 14.52 15.63 11.99
CA GLN A 245 13.45 16.60 12.25
C GLN A 245 12.23 16.38 11.32
N ALA A 246 12.10 15.19 10.73
CA ALA A 246 10.95 14.83 9.91
C ALA A 246 10.61 13.35 10.11
N ASP A 247 9.51 13.11 10.81
CA ASP A 247 8.81 11.81 10.87
C ASP A 247 7.63 11.81 9.89
N PHE A 248 6.92 12.93 9.87
CA PHE A 248 5.81 13.22 8.97
C PHE A 248 6.18 14.34 8.02
N VAL A 249 5.88 14.17 6.73
CA VAL A 249 6.01 15.23 5.73
C VAL A 249 4.68 15.46 5.03
N MET A 250 4.13 16.66 5.16
CA MET A 250 2.90 17.06 4.49
C MET A 250 3.20 18.15 3.47
N ILE A 251 3.00 17.84 2.19
CA ILE A 251 3.12 18.81 1.10
C ILE A 251 1.74 19.41 0.83
N ILE A 252 1.65 20.74 0.75
CA ILE A 252 0.38 21.44 0.51
C ILE A 252 0.50 22.25 -0.77
N GLY A 253 -0.39 21.98 -1.72
CA GLY A 253 -0.42 22.62 -3.03
C GLY A 253 -0.56 21.62 -4.18
N ASP A 254 -1.07 22.11 -5.31
CA ASP A 254 -1.14 21.38 -6.58
C ASP A 254 0.21 21.38 -7.33
N SER A 255 0.23 20.82 -8.54
CA SER A 255 1.43 20.78 -9.39
C SER A 255 1.92 22.16 -9.85
N ASN A 256 1.06 23.18 -9.85
CA ASN A 256 1.41 24.54 -10.26
C ASN A 256 2.10 25.32 -9.12
N THR A 257 1.77 24.98 -7.89
CA THR A 257 2.24 25.69 -6.70
C THR A 257 3.40 24.96 -6.00
N VAL A 258 3.39 23.63 -5.97
CA VAL A 258 4.50 22.81 -5.49
C VAL A 258 4.74 21.66 -6.47
N PRO A 259 5.87 21.66 -7.20
CA PRO A 259 6.07 20.70 -8.28
C PRO A 259 6.08 19.25 -7.77
N MET A 260 5.68 18.33 -8.64
CA MET A 260 5.69 16.88 -8.42
C MET A 260 6.68 16.23 -9.38
N ASN A 261 7.17 15.03 -9.05
CA ASN A 261 7.90 14.25 -10.05
C ASN A 261 6.91 13.78 -11.11
N MET A 262 7.27 13.96 -12.38
CA MET A 262 6.49 13.45 -13.51
C MET A 262 7.17 12.19 -14.03
N VAL A 263 6.48 11.06 -13.91
CA VAL A 263 6.99 9.74 -14.27
C VAL A 263 6.16 9.20 -15.45
N LYS A 264 6.86 8.64 -16.44
CA LYS A 264 6.23 8.05 -17.63
C LYS A 264 5.74 6.65 -17.30
N THR A 265 4.47 6.38 -17.59
CA THR A 265 3.86 5.06 -17.51
C THR A 265 3.49 4.54 -18.90
N SER A 266 2.99 3.32 -19.00
CA SER A 266 2.44 2.81 -20.27
C SER A 266 1.17 3.52 -20.71
N GLY A 267 0.44 4.15 -19.77
CA GLY A 267 -0.84 4.82 -20.03
C GLY A 267 -0.74 6.34 -20.14
N ASP A 268 0.31 6.97 -19.59
CA ASP A 268 0.47 8.42 -19.57
C ASP A 268 1.96 8.80 -19.62
N ALA A 269 2.30 9.79 -20.43
CA ALA A 269 3.67 10.31 -20.53
C ALA A 269 4.09 11.11 -19.29
N LYS A 270 3.14 11.62 -18.50
CA LYS A 270 3.38 12.45 -17.32
C LYS A 270 2.37 12.13 -16.22
N THR A 271 2.70 11.14 -15.39
CA THR A 271 1.97 10.84 -14.16
C THR A 271 2.66 11.49 -12.96
N PRO A 272 1.93 12.21 -12.09
CA PRO A 272 2.50 12.78 -10.87
C PRO A 272 2.80 11.69 -9.82
N SER A 273 3.95 11.79 -9.16
CA SER A 273 4.27 11.04 -7.94
C SER A 273 5.15 11.86 -7.00
N ASP A 274 4.89 11.76 -5.70
CA ASP A 274 5.71 12.36 -4.65
C ASP A 274 6.71 11.39 -4.01
N LEU A 275 6.66 10.08 -4.31
CA LEU A 275 7.46 9.06 -3.61
C LEU A 275 8.95 9.43 -3.53
N LYS A 276 9.51 9.93 -4.63
CA LYS A 276 10.94 10.30 -4.74
C LYS A 276 11.38 11.42 -3.80
N TYR A 277 10.45 12.19 -3.22
CA TYR A 277 10.77 13.14 -2.15
C TYR A 277 11.09 12.46 -0.82
N PHE A 278 10.73 11.19 -0.64
CA PHE A 278 10.77 10.50 0.64
C PHE A 278 11.75 9.30 0.69
N LEU A 279 12.47 9.04 -0.40
CA LEU A 279 13.50 8.01 -0.50
C LEU A 279 14.87 8.59 -0.14
N MET A 280 15.47 8.18 0.98
CA MET A 280 16.70 8.79 1.49
C MET A 280 17.94 7.92 1.28
N ASP A 281 17.78 6.63 1.01
CA ASP A 281 18.86 5.64 1.02
C ASP A 281 19.41 5.29 -0.38
N GLY A 282 19.36 6.25 -1.30
CA GLY A 282 20.02 6.20 -2.61
C GLY A 282 19.12 5.80 -3.77
N ALA A 283 19.70 5.53 -4.95
CA ALA A 283 18.93 5.36 -6.18
C ALA A 283 18.17 4.02 -6.29
N ALA A 284 18.58 3.01 -5.50
CA ALA A 284 17.93 1.71 -5.43
C ALA A 284 16.95 1.60 -4.25
N ASP A 285 16.79 2.67 -3.49
CA ASP A 285 15.83 2.74 -2.39
C ASP A 285 14.43 2.99 -2.93
N LEU A 286 13.45 2.26 -2.40
CA LEU A 286 12.05 2.34 -2.82
C LEU A 286 11.12 2.35 -1.61
N ILE A 287 11.67 2.29 -0.40
CA ILE A 287 10.88 2.34 0.83
C ILE A 287 10.95 3.77 1.36
N PRO A 288 9.82 4.47 1.54
CA PRO A 288 9.86 5.82 2.07
C PRO A 288 10.31 5.82 3.54
N ASP A 289 11.23 6.71 3.89
CA ASP A 289 11.77 6.88 5.24
C ASP A 289 10.84 7.66 6.19
N MET A 290 9.86 8.36 5.61
CA MET A 290 8.96 9.27 6.30
C MET A 290 7.52 8.99 5.88
N TYR A 291 6.59 9.28 6.78
CA TYR A 291 5.17 9.16 6.50
C TYR A 291 4.69 10.42 5.78
N SER A 292 4.24 10.26 4.55
CA SER A 292 4.02 11.40 3.66
C SER A 292 2.58 11.52 3.18
N SER A 293 2.15 12.75 2.93
CA SER A 293 0.92 13.04 2.21
C SER A 293 1.06 14.28 1.33
N ARG A 294 0.10 14.45 0.42
CA ARG A 294 -0.13 15.73 -0.25
C ARG A 294 -1.58 16.18 -0.13
N ILE A 295 -1.79 17.43 0.27
CA ILE A 295 -3.10 18.08 0.22
C ILE A 295 -3.12 19.04 -0.97
N VAL A 296 -3.95 18.74 -1.97
CA VAL A 296 -4.20 19.64 -3.11
C VAL A 296 -5.08 20.79 -2.62
N ALA A 297 -4.63 22.03 -2.76
CA ALA A 297 -5.34 23.22 -2.29
C ALA A 297 -5.02 24.42 -3.18
N ASN A 298 -6.04 25.25 -3.45
CA ASN A 298 -5.93 26.43 -4.30
C ASN A 298 -5.91 27.72 -3.49
N ASN A 299 -6.42 27.69 -2.25
CA ASN A 299 -6.40 28.82 -1.33
C ASN A 299 -6.27 28.35 0.14
N ALA A 300 -6.01 29.29 1.04
CA ALA A 300 -5.79 28.98 2.45
C ALA A 300 -7.02 28.41 3.17
N ASN A 301 -8.24 28.74 2.72
CA ASN A 301 -9.46 28.17 3.29
C ASN A 301 -9.56 26.67 2.96
N ASP A 302 -9.18 26.25 1.75
CA ASP A 302 -9.14 24.81 1.39
C ASP A 302 -8.24 24.03 2.36
N VAL A 303 -7.06 24.59 2.65
CA VAL A 303 -6.09 24.00 3.60
C VAL A 303 -6.72 23.86 4.99
N LYS A 304 -7.28 24.96 5.49
CA LYS A 304 -7.94 24.99 6.80
C LYS A 304 -9.03 23.93 6.89
N MET A 305 -9.89 23.84 5.89
CA MET A 305 -11.06 22.96 5.89
C MET A 305 -10.70 21.48 5.75
N LYS A 306 -9.70 21.16 4.93
CA LYS A 306 -9.18 19.79 4.80
C LYS A 306 -8.57 19.30 6.12
N LEU A 307 -7.79 20.16 6.79
CA LEU A 307 -7.13 19.81 8.06
C LEU A 307 -8.08 19.86 9.27
N ALA A 308 -9.12 20.69 9.25
CA ALA A 308 -10.13 20.72 10.31
C ALA A 308 -10.79 19.35 10.54
N LYS A 309 -10.92 18.53 9.48
CA LYS A 309 -11.47 17.17 9.58
C LYS A 309 -10.53 16.20 10.30
N ALA A 310 -9.22 16.32 10.09
CA ALA A 310 -8.24 15.56 10.85
C ALA A 310 -8.28 15.97 12.34
N ILE A 311 -8.33 17.28 12.62
CA ILE A 311 -8.44 17.80 14.00
C ILE A 311 -9.73 17.30 14.68
N GLU A 312 -10.87 17.37 13.99
CA GLU A 312 -12.15 16.86 14.50
C GLU A 312 -12.07 15.37 14.83
N PHE A 313 -11.43 14.60 13.95
CA PHE A 313 -11.22 13.17 14.12
C PHE A 313 -10.38 12.85 15.35
N GLU A 314 -9.23 13.49 15.50
CA GLU A 314 -8.32 13.28 16.62
C GLU A 314 -8.91 13.74 17.96
N LYS A 315 -9.62 14.88 17.96
CA LYS A 315 -10.34 15.38 19.15
C LYS A 315 -11.57 14.56 19.52
N ARG A 316 -12.05 13.72 18.59
CA ARG A 316 -13.37 13.06 18.68
C ARG A 316 -14.49 14.07 18.94
N SER A 317 -14.42 15.25 18.30
CA SER A 317 -15.35 16.36 18.54
C SER A 317 -16.63 16.29 17.69
N PHE A 318 -17.01 15.10 17.25
CA PHE A 318 -18.25 14.85 16.51
C PHE A 318 -19.46 15.02 17.45
N ILE A 319 -20.60 15.46 16.90
CA ILE A 319 -21.86 15.49 17.67
C ILE A 319 -22.44 14.08 17.79
N ASP A 320 -22.37 13.28 16.71
CA ASP A 320 -22.74 11.86 16.72
C ASP A 320 -21.50 10.99 16.42
N ALA A 321 -21.02 10.31 17.46
CA ALA A 321 -19.86 9.43 17.41
C ALA A 321 -20.20 7.96 17.06
N LYS A 322 -21.47 7.61 16.76
CA LYS A 322 -21.87 6.22 16.42
C LYS A 322 -21.08 5.63 15.26
N GLY A 323 -20.59 6.47 14.34
CA GLY A 323 -19.77 6.03 13.21
C GLY A 323 -18.37 5.51 13.59
N MET A 324 -17.89 5.73 14.83
CA MET A 324 -16.54 5.34 15.25
C MET A 324 -16.28 3.83 15.22
N ASN A 325 -17.34 3.02 15.26
CA ASN A 325 -17.26 1.56 15.13
C ASN A 325 -17.95 1.05 13.87
N THR A 326 -18.06 1.86 12.81
CA THR A 326 -18.69 1.47 11.55
C THR A 326 -17.70 1.60 10.40
N ASN A 327 -17.59 0.55 9.58
CA ASN A 327 -16.88 0.57 8.32
C ASN A 327 -17.85 0.39 7.14
N ILE A 328 -17.52 0.99 6.01
CA ILE A 328 -18.25 0.84 4.75
C ILE A 328 -17.37 0.05 3.78
N GLY A 329 -17.91 -1.04 3.21
CA GLY A 329 -17.28 -1.80 2.14
C GLY A 329 -18.03 -1.63 0.83
N ILE A 330 -17.33 -1.33 -0.26
CA ILE A 330 -17.89 -1.21 -1.60
C ILE A 330 -17.08 -2.10 -2.55
N ALA A 331 -17.73 -3.05 -3.22
CA ALA A 331 -17.07 -4.02 -4.07
C ALA A 331 -17.71 -4.11 -5.47
N SER A 332 -16.85 -4.19 -6.48
CA SER A 332 -17.24 -4.62 -7.82
C SER A 332 -17.78 -6.06 -7.82
N ASN A 333 -18.43 -6.45 -8.92
CA ASN A 333 -18.83 -7.83 -9.16
C ASN A 333 -17.75 -8.67 -9.89
N GLU A 334 -16.51 -8.20 -9.91
CA GLU A 334 -15.41 -8.76 -10.70
C GLU A 334 -14.26 -9.33 -9.84
N GLY A 335 -13.27 -9.90 -10.52
CA GLY A 335 -12.14 -10.59 -9.92
C GLY A 335 -12.47 -12.03 -9.52
N SER A 336 -11.43 -12.81 -9.25
CA SER A 336 -11.59 -14.20 -8.80
C SER A 336 -10.36 -14.68 -8.04
N SER A 337 -10.58 -15.50 -7.01
CA SER A 337 -9.51 -16.16 -6.25
C SER A 337 -8.44 -15.22 -5.66
N PRO A 338 -8.82 -14.19 -4.87
CA PRO A 338 -10.17 -13.76 -4.49
C PRO A 338 -10.80 -12.72 -5.43
N SER A 339 -12.14 -12.63 -5.46
CA SER A 339 -12.87 -11.51 -6.07
C SER A 339 -12.76 -10.23 -5.22
N ASP A 340 -13.14 -9.08 -5.77
CA ASP A 340 -13.17 -7.82 -5.01
C ASP A 340 -14.12 -7.90 -3.81
N ASP A 341 -15.29 -8.52 -3.98
CA ASP A 341 -16.25 -8.79 -2.91
C ASP A 341 -15.65 -9.66 -1.80
N GLU A 342 -14.88 -10.71 -2.16
CA GLU A 342 -14.18 -11.53 -1.19
C GLU A 342 -13.09 -10.74 -0.44
N TYR A 343 -12.35 -9.85 -1.12
CA TYR A 343 -11.38 -8.98 -0.47
C TYR A 343 -12.05 -8.01 0.52
N VAL A 344 -13.12 -7.32 0.11
CA VAL A 344 -13.86 -6.38 0.97
C VAL A 344 -14.43 -7.10 2.20
N LYS A 345 -15.08 -8.26 2.02
CA LYS A 345 -15.61 -9.06 3.13
C LYS A 345 -14.53 -9.54 4.10
N ASN A 346 -13.33 -9.86 3.59
CA ASN A 346 -12.20 -10.21 4.45
C ASN A 346 -11.70 -9.02 5.28
N ILE A 347 -11.69 -7.81 4.72
CA ILE A 347 -11.37 -6.57 5.43
C ILE A 347 -12.43 -6.26 6.50
N GLU A 348 -13.71 -6.35 6.15
CA GLU A 348 -14.84 -6.19 7.07
C GLU A 348 -14.72 -7.15 8.26
N LYS A 349 -14.55 -8.45 7.99
CA LYS A 349 -14.39 -9.49 9.01
C LYS A 349 -13.16 -9.26 9.91
N GLN A 350 -12.09 -8.69 9.36
CA GLN A 350 -10.91 -8.32 10.15
C GLN A 350 -11.28 -7.25 11.18
N PHE A 351 -11.94 -6.17 10.76
CA PHE A 351 -12.41 -5.12 11.67
C PHE A 351 -13.48 -5.61 12.65
N GLU A 352 -14.44 -6.41 12.22
CA GLU A 352 -15.45 -7.03 13.09
C GLU A 352 -14.80 -7.88 14.18
N SER A 353 -13.86 -8.75 13.81
CA SER A 353 -13.26 -9.71 14.75
C SER A 353 -12.31 -9.03 15.74
N LYS A 354 -11.48 -8.09 15.28
CA LYS A 354 -10.43 -7.43 16.08
C LYS A 354 -10.87 -6.15 16.76
N MET A 355 -11.70 -5.34 16.10
CA MET A 355 -12.11 -4.00 16.57
C MET A 355 -13.60 -3.89 16.93
N LYS A 356 -14.40 -4.95 16.71
CA LYS A 356 -15.85 -4.98 16.98
C LYS A 356 -16.64 -3.94 16.18
N PHE A 357 -16.16 -3.66 14.97
CA PHE A 357 -16.88 -2.77 14.07
C PHE A 357 -18.12 -3.45 13.47
N LYS A 358 -19.06 -2.64 13.02
CA LYS A 358 -20.17 -3.01 12.14
C LYS A 358 -19.79 -2.69 10.71
N SER A 359 -20.29 -3.48 9.76
CA SER A 359 -20.06 -3.26 8.33
C SER A 359 -21.34 -2.89 7.61
N VAL A 360 -21.27 -1.85 6.78
CA VAL A 360 -22.28 -1.52 5.76
C VAL A 360 -21.68 -1.90 4.41
N HIS A 361 -22.27 -2.90 3.76
CA HIS A 361 -21.70 -3.51 2.56
C HIS A 361 -22.51 -3.14 1.31
N PHE A 362 -21.83 -2.67 0.28
CA PHE A 362 -22.38 -2.36 -1.04
C PHE A 362 -21.70 -3.24 -2.09
N GLN A 363 -22.48 -4.05 -2.79
CA GLN A 363 -21.99 -4.90 -3.87
C GLN A 363 -22.62 -4.43 -5.18
N GLN A 364 -21.84 -4.36 -6.26
CA GLN A 364 -22.25 -3.76 -7.53
C GLN A 364 -23.57 -4.31 -8.14
N ASN A 365 -23.92 -5.57 -7.92
CA ASN A 365 -25.16 -6.16 -8.43
C ASN A 365 -26.37 -5.93 -7.49
N ASP A 366 -26.16 -5.32 -6.31
CA ASP A 366 -27.24 -4.94 -5.39
C ASP A 366 -27.77 -3.55 -5.75
N GLU A 367 -29.08 -3.42 -5.96
CA GLU A 367 -29.75 -2.15 -6.22
C GLU A 367 -29.50 -1.10 -5.12
N LYS A 368 -29.19 -1.53 -3.89
CA LYS A 368 -28.80 -0.63 -2.79
C LYS A 368 -27.40 -0.03 -2.96
N SER A 369 -26.56 -0.55 -3.84
CA SER A 369 -25.26 0.02 -4.18
C SER A 369 -25.43 1.24 -5.11
N ASN A 370 -26.02 2.31 -4.59
CA ASN A 370 -26.29 3.53 -5.33
C ASN A 370 -25.91 4.81 -4.53
N PRO A 371 -25.83 5.98 -5.18
CA PRO A 371 -25.42 7.23 -4.51
C PRO A 371 -26.28 7.65 -3.32
N THR A 372 -27.59 7.40 -3.37
CA THR A 372 -28.50 7.79 -2.29
C THR A 372 -28.17 7.01 -1.02
N GLU A 373 -28.06 5.68 -1.12
CA GLU A 373 -27.78 4.82 0.03
C GLU A 373 -26.36 5.03 0.57
N LEU A 374 -25.38 5.26 -0.30
CA LEU A 374 -24.03 5.62 0.15
C LEU A 374 -24.01 6.95 0.90
N ASN A 375 -24.69 7.98 0.38
CA ASN A 375 -24.80 9.27 1.08
C ASN A 375 -25.56 9.16 2.41
N ASN A 376 -26.55 8.26 2.51
CA ASN A 376 -27.19 7.94 3.77
C ASN A 376 -26.21 7.29 4.76
N ALA A 377 -25.40 6.33 4.32
CA ALA A 377 -24.38 5.69 5.15
C ALA A 377 -23.30 6.68 5.62
N LEU A 378 -22.80 7.54 4.72
CA LEU A 378 -21.86 8.61 5.06
C LEU A 378 -22.48 9.59 6.07
N THR A 379 -23.75 9.97 5.89
CA THR A 379 -24.48 10.85 6.80
C THR A 379 -24.64 10.24 8.19
N ALA A 380 -24.92 8.93 8.27
CA ALA A 380 -24.94 8.20 9.55
C ALA A 380 -23.57 8.12 10.24
N GLY A 381 -22.49 8.28 9.47
CA GLY A 381 -21.11 8.31 9.92
C GLY A 381 -20.43 6.94 9.85
N ALA A 382 -19.18 6.94 9.42
CA ALA A 382 -18.32 5.76 9.39
C ALA A 382 -16.87 6.19 9.58
N VAL A 383 -16.10 5.39 10.30
CA VAL A 383 -14.68 5.68 10.57
C VAL A 383 -13.78 5.23 9.42
N TRP A 384 -14.24 4.24 8.64
CA TRP A 384 -13.49 3.61 7.57
C TRP A 384 -14.37 3.36 6.34
N LEU A 385 -13.83 3.56 5.15
CA LEU A 385 -14.46 3.18 3.89
C LEU A 385 -13.42 2.49 3.01
N THR A 386 -13.75 1.33 2.47
CA THR A 386 -12.91 0.60 1.49
C THR A 386 -13.68 0.40 0.21
N TYR A 387 -13.13 0.89 -0.90
CA TYR A 387 -13.66 0.69 -2.25
C TYR A 387 -12.69 -0.18 -3.06
N LEU A 388 -13.17 -1.29 -3.64
CA LEU A 388 -12.44 -2.10 -4.61
C LEU A 388 -13.27 -2.22 -5.90
N GLY A 389 -12.77 -1.65 -6.99
CA GLY A 389 -13.43 -1.70 -8.29
C GLY A 389 -12.73 -0.89 -9.37
N HIS A 390 -13.51 -0.42 -10.33
CA HIS A 390 -13.05 0.48 -11.39
C HIS A 390 -12.99 1.92 -10.89
N GLY A 391 -12.16 2.74 -11.55
CA GLY A 391 -12.12 4.18 -11.34
C GLY A 391 -12.00 4.87 -12.68
N SER A 392 -12.74 5.96 -12.85
CA SER A 392 -12.64 6.81 -14.04
C SER A 392 -11.64 7.96 -13.87
N GLY A 393 -11.14 8.17 -12.64
CA GLY A 393 -10.51 9.40 -12.19
C GLY A 393 -11.49 10.33 -11.46
N THR A 394 -12.79 10.27 -11.79
CA THR A 394 -13.82 11.17 -11.26
C THR A 394 -15.04 10.47 -10.66
N SER A 395 -15.01 9.14 -10.57
CA SER A 395 -16.14 8.33 -10.10
C SER A 395 -15.73 6.92 -9.68
N TRP A 396 -16.68 6.24 -9.06
CA TRP A 396 -16.72 4.81 -8.77
C TRP A 396 -17.79 4.14 -9.65
N PRO A 397 -17.44 3.67 -10.87
CA PRO A 397 -18.40 3.01 -11.78
C PRO A 397 -18.84 1.64 -11.29
N SER A 398 -18.05 0.96 -10.45
CA SER A 398 -18.38 -0.38 -9.92
C SER A 398 -19.37 -0.37 -8.76
N MET A 399 -20.34 0.54 -8.81
CA MET A 399 -21.57 0.49 -8.02
C MET A 399 -22.74 0.15 -8.95
N ASN A 400 -23.88 -0.27 -8.41
CA ASN A 400 -25.06 -0.51 -9.24
C ASN A 400 -25.49 0.75 -10.02
N GLN A 401 -25.39 1.90 -9.36
CA GLN A 401 -25.41 3.21 -9.99
C GLN A 401 -24.10 3.92 -9.66
N GLU A 402 -23.42 4.40 -10.69
CA GLU A 402 -22.13 5.09 -10.58
C GLU A 402 -22.18 6.21 -9.54
N TYR A 403 -21.17 6.25 -8.67
CA TYR A 403 -21.00 7.34 -7.70
C TYR A 403 -19.93 8.29 -8.20
N ASP A 404 -20.33 9.49 -8.59
CA ASP A 404 -19.46 10.52 -9.16
C ASP A 404 -19.39 11.78 -8.27
N MET A 405 -18.54 12.74 -8.67
CA MET A 405 -18.39 14.00 -7.94
C MET A 405 -19.70 14.82 -7.85
N SER A 406 -20.68 14.59 -8.73
CA SER A 406 -21.98 15.29 -8.66
C SER A 406 -22.83 14.85 -7.46
N SER A 407 -22.56 13.64 -6.94
CA SER A 407 -23.21 13.06 -5.77
C SER A 407 -22.73 13.69 -4.45
N PHE A 408 -21.61 14.43 -4.47
CA PHE A 408 -20.99 14.98 -3.25
C PHE A 408 -21.81 16.08 -2.61
N LYS A 409 -22.59 16.83 -3.41
CA LYS A 409 -23.50 17.89 -2.91
C LYS A 409 -24.54 17.38 -1.92
N ASP A 410 -24.81 16.08 -1.94
CA ASP A 410 -25.82 15.42 -1.11
C ASP A 410 -25.21 14.72 0.13
N ILE A 411 -23.88 14.80 0.32
CA ILE A 411 -23.21 14.33 1.53
C ILE A 411 -23.58 15.25 2.70
N LYS A 412 -24.14 14.69 3.79
CA LYS A 412 -24.63 15.45 4.96
C LYS A 412 -23.98 15.05 6.29
N ASN A 413 -22.70 14.67 6.26
CA ASN A 413 -21.93 14.18 7.40
C ASN A 413 -21.14 15.22 8.22
N LYS A 414 -21.58 16.49 8.30
CA LYS A 414 -20.92 17.55 9.08
C LYS A 414 -20.74 17.15 10.55
N ASN A 415 -21.79 16.60 11.14
CA ASN A 415 -21.90 16.35 12.58
C ASN A 415 -21.52 14.92 12.99
N THR A 416 -21.14 14.09 12.02
CA THR A 416 -20.88 12.65 12.21
C THR A 416 -19.44 12.31 11.84
N VAL A 417 -19.02 11.09 12.16
CA VAL A 417 -17.68 10.60 11.85
C VAL A 417 -17.47 10.54 10.34
N LYS A 418 -16.41 11.19 9.87
CA LYS A 418 -15.98 11.21 8.47
C LYS A 418 -14.97 10.09 8.22
N PRO A 419 -15.11 9.30 7.15
CA PRO A 419 -14.27 8.12 6.98
C PRO A 419 -12.85 8.48 6.58
N ILE A 420 -11.94 7.58 6.93
CA ILE A 420 -10.70 7.35 6.18
C ILE A 420 -11.07 6.47 4.98
N VAL A 421 -10.79 6.96 3.77
CA VAL A 421 -11.11 6.26 2.53
C VAL A 421 -9.87 5.54 1.99
N ILE A 422 -9.98 4.23 1.79
CA ILE A 422 -9.01 3.41 1.05
C ILE A 422 -9.64 3.04 -0.30
N ASP A 423 -9.16 3.69 -1.35
CA ASP A 423 -9.69 3.58 -2.71
C ASP A 423 -8.78 2.75 -3.61
N VAL A 424 -9.19 1.52 -3.86
CA VAL A 424 -8.55 0.60 -4.81
C VAL A 424 -9.26 0.71 -6.16
N ALA A 425 -8.95 1.80 -6.85
CA ALA A 425 -9.48 2.15 -8.17
C ALA A 425 -8.42 2.87 -9.03
N CYS A 426 -8.63 2.91 -10.34
CA CYS A 426 -7.73 3.63 -11.23
C CYS A 426 -7.90 5.15 -11.12
N MET A 427 -6.79 5.87 -11.10
CA MET A 427 -6.67 7.33 -11.29
C MET A 427 -7.38 8.25 -10.28
N ASN A 428 -8.33 7.75 -9.50
CA ASN A 428 -9.13 8.53 -8.55
C ASN A 428 -8.29 9.26 -7.49
N GLY A 429 -7.10 8.76 -7.18
CA GLY A 429 -6.13 9.38 -6.27
C GLY A 429 -5.13 10.32 -6.92
N ARG A 430 -5.31 10.70 -8.19
CA ARG A 430 -4.43 11.66 -8.87
C ARG A 430 -4.50 13.02 -8.16
N LEU A 431 -3.34 13.64 -7.96
CA LEU A 431 -3.13 14.79 -7.09
C LEU A 431 -3.52 16.12 -7.76
N GLU A 432 -4.74 16.17 -8.30
CA GLU A 432 -5.31 17.30 -9.04
C GLU A 432 -6.77 17.51 -8.57
N SER A 433 -7.23 18.76 -8.49
CA SER A 433 -8.51 19.11 -7.82
C SER A 433 -9.76 18.56 -8.51
N ASN A 434 -9.66 18.20 -9.78
CA ASN A 434 -10.74 17.66 -10.60
C ASN A 434 -10.84 16.13 -10.53
N TYR A 435 -10.11 15.47 -9.63
CA TYR A 435 -10.18 14.02 -9.41
C TYR A 435 -10.94 13.69 -8.13
N LEU A 436 -11.52 12.48 -8.12
CA LEU A 436 -12.44 12.02 -7.09
C LEU A 436 -11.87 12.22 -5.68
N GLY A 437 -10.64 11.75 -5.42
CA GLY A 437 -10.04 11.81 -4.08
C GLY A 437 -9.84 13.24 -3.56
N ALA A 438 -9.35 14.14 -4.42
CA ALA A 438 -9.15 15.54 -4.04
C ALA A 438 -10.49 16.25 -3.78
N ALA A 439 -11.50 15.97 -4.60
CA ALA A 439 -12.85 16.53 -4.43
C ALA A 439 -13.59 15.94 -3.21
N PHE A 440 -13.39 14.65 -2.89
CA PHE A 440 -14.02 13.99 -1.73
C PHE A 440 -13.53 14.57 -0.40
N ILE A 441 -12.27 14.99 -0.34
CA ILE A 441 -11.74 15.71 0.81
C ILE A 441 -12.02 17.23 0.76
N ASP A 442 -12.65 17.76 -0.28
CA ASP A 442 -12.93 19.19 -0.44
C ASP A 442 -14.42 19.53 -0.38
N VAL A 443 -15.26 18.57 0.05
CA VAL A 443 -16.71 18.80 0.11
C VAL A 443 -17.03 19.86 1.17
N LEU A 444 -17.56 20.98 0.70
CA LEU A 444 -17.97 22.13 1.52
C LEU A 444 -19.46 22.09 1.83
N GLY A 445 -19.80 22.71 2.96
CA GLY A 445 -21.17 22.88 3.39
C GLY A 445 -21.84 24.20 3.06
N LEU A 446 -22.90 24.49 3.82
CA LEU A 446 -23.66 25.74 3.71
C LEU A 446 -22.86 26.95 4.20
N THR A 447 -21.91 26.74 5.12
CA THR A 447 -21.01 27.78 5.60
C THR A 447 -19.54 27.43 5.32
N PRO A 448 -18.64 28.44 5.22
CA PRO A 448 -17.21 28.19 5.01
C PRO A 448 -16.52 27.34 6.09
N ASN A 449 -17.17 27.10 7.24
CA ASN A 449 -16.65 26.28 8.34
C ASN A 449 -17.31 24.88 8.39
N ASP A 450 -18.23 24.57 7.48
CA ASP A 450 -18.86 23.26 7.41
C ASP A 450 -18.02 22.34 6.53
N SER A 451 -17.36 21.35 7.14
CA SER A 451 -16.58 20.33 6.44
C SER A 451 -17.40 19.05 6.28
N PHE A 452 -17.46 18.55 5.05
CA PHE A 452 -18.12 17.29 4.70
C PHE A 452 -17.11 16.33 4.02
N GLY A 453 -17.58 15.15 3.62
CA GLY A 453 -16.80 14.18 2.85
C GLY A 453 -15.92 13.31 3.75
N ALA A 454 -14.63 13.15 3.41
CA ALA A 454 -13.70 12.26 4.10
C ALA A 454 -12.67 13.01 4.95
N ALA A 455 -12.20 12.38 6.03
CA ALA A 455 -11.10 12.89 6.86
C ALA A 455 -9.72 12.69 6.20
N ALA A 456 -9.58 11.59 5.45
CA ALA A 456 -8.41 11.28 4.65
C ALA A 456 -8.80 10.39 3.46
N TYR A 457 -7.99 10.41 2.40
CA TYR A 457 -8.21 9.63 1.19
C TYR A 457 -6.89 9.06 0.69
N LEU A 458 -6.80 7.73 0.56
CA LEU A 458 -5.69 7.03 -0.08
C LEU A 458 -6.19 6.45 -1.40
N GLY A 459 -5.56 6.80 -2.52
CA GLY A 459 -5.94 6.27 -3.83
C GLY A 459 -4.80 6.26 -4.85
N GLY A 460 -5.02 5.56 -5.97
CA GLY A 460 -4.04 5.42 -7.06
C GLY A 460 -4.07 6.59 -8.05
N SER A 461 -2.90 7.07 -8.50
CA SER A 461 -2.75 8.11 -9.53
C SER A 461 -2.73 7.58 -10.97
N VAL A 462 -2.68 6.25 -11.14
CA VAL A 462 -2.59 5.55 -12.42
C VAL A 462 -3.68 4.51 -12.59
N ASN A 463 -3.72 3.91 -13.77
CA ASN A 463 -4.34 2.61 -13.98
C ASN A 463 -3.60 1.53 -13.18
N ILE A 464 -4.29 0.95 -12.21
CA ILE A 464 -3.72 -0.02 -11.25
C ILE A 464 -4.05 -1.47 -11.63
N SER A 465 -3.18 -2.39 -11.22
CA SER A 465 -3.39 -3.82 -11.34
C SER A 465 -4.49 -4.33 -10.40
N TRP A 466 -5.01 -5.53 -10.66
CA TRP A 466 -6.14 -6.07 -9.89
C TRP A 466 -5.77 -6.43 -8.44
N HIS A 467 -4.90 -7.43 -8.25
CA HIS A 467 -4.66 -8.04 -6.95
C HIS A 467 -3.69 -7.30 -6.01
N PRO A 468 -2.53 -6.79 -6.48
CA PRO A 468 -1.57 -6.13 -5.60
C PRO A 468 -2.18 -5.02 -4.71
N PRO A 469 -2.93 -4.04 -5.24
CA PRO A 469 -3.51 -3.00 -4.39
C PRO A 469 -4.64 -3.50 -3.46
N ALA A 470 -5.39 -4.53 -3.85
CA ALA A 470 -6.37 -5.17 -2.96
C ALA A 470 -5.69 -5.86 -1.77
N LEU A 471 -4.52 -6.47 -2.01
CA LEU A 471 -3.70 -7.07 -0.96
C LEU A 471 -3.06 -6.00 -0.05
N MET A 472 -2.68 -4.83 -0.60
CA MET A 472 -2.28 -3.67 0.21
C MET A 472 -3.42 -3.21 1.13
N ALA A 473 -4.64 -3.04 0.61
CA ALA A 473 -5.79 -2.62 1.42
C ALA A 473 -6.10 -3.64 2.54
N THR A 474 -6.01 -4.94 2.23
CA THR A 474 -6.10 -6.03 3.22
C THR A 474 -5.01 -5.91 4.28
N GLY A 475 -3.79 -5.60 3.85
CA GLY A 475 -2.64 -5.37 4.71
C GLY A 475 -2.84 -4.21 5.68
N ILE A 476 -3.34 -3.06 5.20
CA ILE A 476 -3.64 -1.89 6.04
C ILE A 476 -4.60 -2.31 7.17
N ALA A 477 -5.73 -2.93 6.83
CA ALA A 477 -6.72 -3.35 7.81
C ALA A 477 -6.15 -4.38 8.80
N LYS A 478 -5.42 -5.38 8.32
CA LYS A 478 -4.87 -6.47 9.13
C LYS A 478 -3.76 -6.01 10.07
N GLU A 479 -2.80 -5.26 9.55
CA GLU A 479 -1.67 -4.77 10.33
C GLU A 479 -2.13 -3.74 11.37
N HIS A 480 -2.98 -2.77 10.97
CA HIS A 480 -3.52 -1.79 11.91
C HIS A 480 -4.38 -2.44 13.00
N SER A 481 -5.30 -3.34 12.65
CA SER A 481 -6.13 -4.01 13.66
C SER A 481 -5.38 -4.96 14.59
N SER A 482 -4.18 -5.40 14.21
CA SER A 482 -3.35 -6.29 15.03
C SER A 482 -2.34 -5.55 15.89
N LYS A 483 -1.73 -4.48 15.35
CA LYS A 483 -0.67 -3.72 16.02
C LYS A 483 -1.18 -2.42 16.65
N ASN A 484 -2.40 -2.01 16.32
CA ASN A 484 -3.01 -0.76 16.75
C ASN A 484 -2.07 0.42 16.47
N PHE A 485 -1.77 0.68 15.19
CA PHE A 485 -0.88 1.80 14.84
C PHE A 485 -1.46 3.13 15.29
N SER A 486 -0.62 3.99 15.86
CA SER A 486 -1.04 5.32 16.32
C SER A 486 -1.39 6.23 15.16
N HIS A 487 -0.66 6.16 14.05
CA HIS A 487 -0.78 7.13 12.95
C HIS A 487 -1.24 6.50 11.64
N LEU A 488 -2.03 7.25 10.87
CA LEU A 488 -2.55 6.80 9.58
C LEU A 488 -1.43 6.41 8.60
N GLY A 489 -0.39 7.22 8.46
CA GLY A 489 0.74 6.95 7.58
C GLY A 489 1.47 5.65 7.95
N GLN A 490 1.56 5.31 9.24
CA GLN A 490 2.12 4.04 9.70
C GLN A 490 1.29 2.86 9.23
N ALA A 491 -0.04 2.92 9.41
CA ALA A 491 -0.94 1.87 8.96
C ALA A 491 -0.88 1.67 7.44
N ILE A 492 -0.76 2.75 6.67
CA ILE A 492 -0.64 2.70 5.21
C ILE A 492 0.67 2.02 4.79
N LEU A 493 1.82 2.48 5.31
CA LEU A 493 3.11 1.86 4.98
C LEU A 493 3.15 0.39 5.43
N ALA A 494 2.57 0.07 6.59
CA ALA A 494 2.45 -1.33 7.04
C ALA A 494 1.66 -2.19 6.05
N GLY A 495 0.59 -1.66 5.44
CA GLY A 495 -0.17 -2.36 4.41
C GLY A 495 0.60 -2.55 3.10
N GLN A 496 1.38 -1.55 2.68
CA GLN A 496 2.26 -1.65 1.51
C GLN A 496 3.37 -2.70 1.74
N LEU A 497 3.95 -2.73 2.95
CA LEU A 497 4.92 -3.76 3.34
C LEU A 497 4.27 -5.14 3.50
N TYR A 498 3.00 -5.22 3.91
CA TYR A 498 2.27 -6.48 3.91
C TYR A 498 2.13 -7.04 2.49
N LEU A 499 1.82 -6.20 1.50
CA LEU A 499 1.87 -6.59 0.09
C LEU A 499 3.26 -7.13 -0.28
N ALA A 500 4.33 -6.39 0.06
CA ALA A 500 5.70 -6.81 -0.21
C ALA A 500 6.08 -8.17 0.44
N GLY A 501 5.53 -8.48 1.62
CA GLY A 501 5.72 -9.76 2.29
C GLY A 501 4.85 -10.90 1.76
N ASN A 502 3.90 -10.63 0.85
CA ASN A 502 2.93 -11.60 0.36
C ASN A 502 2.78 -11.61 -1.17
N TRP A 503 3.65 -10.92 -1.92
CA TRP A 503 3.61 -10.89 -3.39
C TRP A 503 5.03 -10.95 -3.96
N SER A 504 5.36 -12.02 -4.68
CA SER A 504 6.74 -12.33 -5.10
C SER A 504 7.28 -11.46 -6.24
N ASN A 505 6.41 -10.73 -6.94
CA ASN A 505 6.85 -9.78 -7.97
C ASN A 505 7.12 -8.41 -7.33
N ALA A 506 8.41 -8.07 -7.16
CA ALA A 506 8.81 -6.79 -6.59
C ALA A 506 8.39 -5.58 -7.43
N GLY A 507 8.22 -5.71 -8.75
CA GLY A 507 7.75 -4.62 -9.61
C GLY A 507 6.33 -4.18 -9.25
N ASP A 508 5.40 -5.13 -9.06
CA ASP A 508 4.03 -4.84 -8.63
C ASP A 508 3.98 -4.21 -7.22
N VAL A 509 4.93 -4.59 -6.35
CA VAL A 509 5.09 -3.99 -5.02
C VAL A 509 5.54 -2.52 -5.14
N MET A 510 6.52 -2.26 -6.00
CA MET A 510 7.02 -0.90 -6.27
C MET A 510 5.95 0.00 -6.87
N ASP A 511 5.18 -0.50 -7.84
CA ASP A 511 4.06 0.23 -8.42
C ASP A 511 3.07 0.68 -7.33
N ASN A 512 2.80 -0.17 -6.35
CA ASN A 512 1.91 0.21 -5.26
C ASN A 512 2.49 1.33 -4.38
N LEU A 513 3.80 1.33 -4.11
CA LEU A 513 4.48 2.39 -3.35
C LEU A 513 4.54 3.72 -4.13
N GLU A 514 4.74 3.66 -5.45
CA GLU A 514 4.91 4.87 -6.27
C GLU A 514 3.61 5.57 -6.60
N TRP A 515 2.51 4.82 -6.76
CA TRP A 515 1.27 5.35 -7.32
C TRP A 515 0.14 5.56 -6.33
N TYR A 516 0.24 5.06 -5.10
CA TYR A 516 -0.74 5.35 -4.05
C TYR A 516 -0.34 6.57 -3.25
N HIS A 517 -1.24 7.55 -3.18
CA HIS A 517 -0.99 8.80 -2.49
C HIS A 517 -2.05 9.06 -1.42
N LEU A 518 -1.58 9.40 -0.23
CA LEU A 518 -2.44 9.90 0.83
C LEU A 518 -2.71 11.39 0.62
N GLN A 519 -3.99 11.75 0.61
CA GLN A 519 -4.47 13.11 0.79
C GLN A 519 -5.13 13.22 2.17
N GLY A 520 -4.60 14.11 3.01
CA GLY A 520 -4.96 14.24 4.43
C GLY A 520 -3.72 14.32 5.32
N ASP A 521 -3.91 14.18 6.62
CA ASP A 521 -2.81 14.23 7.60
C ASP A 521 -2.17 12.84 7.80
N PRO A 522 -0.86 12.66 7.48
CA PRO A 522 -0.19 11.36 7.60
C PRO A 522 0.05 10.97 9.07
N GLY A 523 0.08 11.92 10.00
CA GLY A 523 0.18 11.63 11.42
C GLY A 523 -1.16 11.70 12.16
N MET A 524 -2.28 11.67 11.42
CA MET A 524 -3.61 11.61 12.03
C MET A 524 -3.71 10.40 12.97
N ASN A 525 -4.09 10.64 14.21
CA ASN A 525 -4.25 9.62 15.23
C ASN A 525 -5.47 8.75 14.91
N ILE A 526 -5.21 7.46 14.66
CA ILE A 526 -6.24 6.48 14.28
C ILE A 526 -6.39 5.36 15.31
N HIS A 527 -6.08 5.63 16.58
CA HIS A 527 -6.41 4.71 17.66
C HIS A 527 -7.94 4.63 17.87
N PHE A 528 -8.49 3.45 17.61
CA PHE A 528 -9.91 3.12 17.79
C PHE A 528 -10.23 2.59 19.18
#